data_AF-A0A1I2H5D9-F1
#
_entry.id   AF-A0A1I2H5D9-F1
#
_cell.length_a   1.000
_cell.length_b   1.000
_cell.length_c   1.000
_cell.angle_alpha   90.00
_cell.angle_beta   90.00
_cell.angle_gamma   90.00
#
_symmetry.space_group_name_H-M   'P 1'
#
loop_
_entity.id
_entity.type
_entity.pdbx_description
1 polymer ?
#
loop_
_entity_poly.entity_id
_entity_poly.type
_entity_poly.pdbx_seq_one_letter_code
_entity_poly.pdbx_strand_id
1 'polypeptide(L)'
;MTHTDARADHSTAELVSRLSEQVTTLVRDELALARIEMTEKGKKAGKGAGLLGGAGVIALYGVGALLVTAGAALSLVMPVWAAALIVAVVLFAGAGIAALAGKREVQQAVPPTPEAAIASGRRDVNEFMAAARRGARS
;
A
#
# COMPACT_ATOMS: atom_id res chain seq x y z
N MET A 1 34.22 56.40 -18.38
CA MET A 1 33.39 56.15 -17.19
C MET A 1 32.65 54.83 -17.42
N THR A 2 33.36 53.69 -17.43
CA THR A 2 32.80 52.36 -17.78
C THR A 2 33.76 51.25 -17.31
N HIS A 3 33.81 50.92 -16.02
CA HIS A 3 34.57 49.76 -15.51
C HIS A 3 33.83 49.00 -14.38
N THR A 4 32.53 49.26 -14.17
CA THR A 4 31.77 48.72 -13.02
C THR A 4 30.86 47.52 -13.37
N ASP A 5 30.48 47.33 -14.63
CA ASP A 5 29.50 46.28 -15.02
C ASP A 5 30.06 44.85 -14.91
N ALA A 6 31.28 44.59 -15.41
CA ALA A 6 31.82 43.23 -15.46
C ALA A 6 31.99 42.58 -14.06
N ARG A 7 32.25 43.37 -13.01
CA ARG A 7 32.47 42.85 -11.65
C ARG A 7 31.16 42.48 -10.94
N ALA A 8 30.07 43.18 -11.26
CA ALA A 8 28.73 42.91 -10.74
C ALA A 8 28.09 41.69 -11.43
N ASP A 9 28.35 41.52 -12.73
CA ASP A 9 27.92 40.34 -13.47
C ASP A 9 28.62 39.07 -12.96
N HIS A 10 29.93 39.17 -12.66
CA HIS A 10 30.68 38.06 -12.06
C HIS A 10 30.17 37.66 -10.66
N SER A 11 29.76 38.61 -9.81
CA SER A 11 29.28 38.29 -8.47
C SER A 11 27.87 37.67 -8.47
N THR A 12 26.99 38.12 -9.37
CA THR A 12 25.63 37.58 -9.51
C THR A 12 25.68 36.14 -10.05
N ALA A 13 26.55 35.88 -11.04
CA ALA A 13 26.80 34.53 -11.54
C ALA A 13 27.37 33.60 -10.44
N GLU A 14 28.26 34.10 -9.59
CA GLU A 14 28.84 33.34 -8.48
C GLU A 14 27.80 33.02 -7.38
N LEU A 15 26.90 33.95 -7.06
CA LEU A 15 25.80 33.72 -6.12
C LEU A 15 24.80 32.68 -6.63
N VAL A 16 24.43 32.74 -7.91
CA VAL A 16 23.55 31.75 -8.55
C VAL A 16 24.21 30.38 -8.56
N SER A 17 25.51 30.30 -8.83
CA SER A 17 26.29 29.06 -8.75
C SER A 17 26.27 28.47 -7.34
N ARG A 18 26.56 29.28 -6.31
CA ARG A 18 26.56 28.84 -4.91
C ARG A 18 25.18 28.42 -4.41
N LEU A 19 24.12 29.12 -4.81
CA LEU A 19 22.75 28.73 -4.48
C LEU A 19 22.36 27.42 -5.16
N SER A 20 22.73 27.25 -6.44
CA SER A 20 22.48 26.01 -7.17
C SER A 20 23.20 24.83 -6.53
N GLU A 21 24.42 25.04 -6.05
CA GLU A 21 25.22 24.04 -5.35
C GLU A 21 24.64 23.70 -3.98
N GLN A 22 24.15 24.69 -3.22
CA GLN A 22 23.46 24.48 -1.94
C GLN A 22 22.13 23.75 -2.11
N VAL A 23 21.31 24.13 -3.09
CA VAL A 23 20.05 23.43 -3.41
C VAL A 23 20.33 21.99 -3.82
N THR A 24 21.35 21.76 -4.66
CA THR A 24 21.77 20.41 -5.05
C THR A 24 22.20 19.58 -3.84
N THR A 25 22.91 20.19 -2.89
CA THR A 25 23.35 19.53 -1.65
C THR A 25 22.17 19.19 -0.75
N LEU A 26 21.26 20.14 -0.53
CA LEU A 26 20.05 19.93 0.26
C LEU A 26 19.18 18.81 -0.32
N VAL A 27 18.97 18.79 -1.64
CA VAL A 27 18.20 17.74 -2.30
C VAL A 27 18.88 16.37 -2.12
N ARG A 28 20.20 16.29 -2.20
CA ARG A 28 20.95 15.04 -1.94
C ARG A 28 20.80 14.58 -0.49
N ASP A 29 20.83 15.50 0.46
CA ASP A 29 20.69 15.20 1.88
C ASP A 29 19.27 14.72 2.24
N GLU A 30 18.24 15.39 1.70
CA GLU A 30 16.85 14.98 1.88
C GLU A 30 16.61 13.60 1.27
N LEU A 31 17.18 13.31 0.10
CA LEU A 31 17.14 11.99 -0.51
C LEU A 31 17.88 10.94 0.33
N ALA A 32 19.04 11.28 0.91
CA ALA A 32 19.79 10.39 1.78
C ALA A 32 19.00 10.08 3.07
N LEU A 33 18.38 11.10 3.67
CA LEU A 33 17.53 10.97 4.85
C LEU A 33 16.29 10.12 4.55
N ALA A 34 15.57 10.43 3.47
CA ALA A 34 14.41 9.67 3.02
C ALA A 34 14.78 8.20 2.76
N ARG A 35 15.96 7.94 2.18
CA ARG A 35 16.46 6.57 1.96
C ARG A 35 16.70 5.82 3.26
N ILE A 36 17.28 6.47 4.28
CA ILE A 36 17.48 5.87 5.61
C ILE A 36 16.12 5.55 6.24
N GLU A 37 15.21 6.53 6.27
CA GLU A 37 13.90 6.36 6.90
C GLU A 37 13.07 5.28 6.18
N MET A 38 13.06 5.26 4.85
CA MET A 38 12.41 4.21 4.06
C MET A 38 13.03 2.84 4.31
N THR A 39 14.36 2.75 4.46
CA THR A 39 15.03 1.48 4.77
C THR A 39 14.65 0.98 6.16
N GLU A 40 14.61 1.85 7.17
CA GLU A 40 14.20 1.48 8.52
C GLU A 40 12.73 1.07 8.60
N LYS A 41 11.84 1.86 7.96
CA LYS A 41 10.42 1.51 7.81
C LYS A 41 10.26 0.17 7.09
N GLY A 42 11.01 -0.04 6.01
CA GLY A 42 11.04 -1.28 5.25
C GLY A 42 11.50 -2.48 6.08
N LYS A 43 12.55 -2.33 6.91
CA LYS A 43 13.01 -3.39 7.82
C LYS A 43 11.96 -3.74 8.88
N LYS A 44 11.33 -2.73 9.50
CA LYS A 44 10.27 -2.94 10.50
C LYS A 44 9.05 -3.61 9.88
N ALA A 45 8.60 -3.12 8.72
CA ALA A 45 7.52 -3.73 7.96
C ALA A 45 7.85 -5.17 7.53
N GLY A 46 9.06 -5.41 7.02
CA GLY A 46 9.53 -6.74 6.62
C GLY A 46 9.60 -7.72 7.78
N LYS A 47 10.10 -7.30 8.95
CA LYS A 47 10.09 -8.12 10.17
C LYS A 47 8.65 -8.43 10.61
N GLY A 48 7.76 -7.44 10.60
CA GLY A 48 6.35 -7.62 10.92
C GLY A 48 5.65 -8.60 9.98
N ALA A 49 5.83 -8.42 8.67
CA ALA A 49 5.31 -9.33 7.66
C ALA A 49 5.89 -10.75 7.79
N GLY A 50 7.18 -10.89 8.08
CA GLY A 50 7.83 -12.18 8.32
C GLY A 50 7.28 -12.90 9.55
N LEU A 51 7.09 -12.18 10.67
CA LEU A 51 6.49 -12.73 11.88
C LEU A 51 5.04 -13.13 11.68
N LEU A 52 4.23 -12.28 11.04
CA LEU A 52 2.83 -12.62 10.72
C LEU A 52 2.73 -13.78 9.74
N GLY A 53 3.58 -13.81 8.71
CA GLY A 53 3.67 -14.94 7.79
C GLY A 53 4.04 -16.24 8.51
N GLY A 54 5.07 -16.22 9.35
CA GLY A 54 5.48 -17.38 10.16
C GLY A 54 4.39 -17.85 11.12
N ALA A 55 3.73 -16.92 11.83
CA ALA A 55 2.60 -17.22 12.70
C ALA A 55 1.43 -17.83 11.91
N GLY A 56 1.15 -17.34 10.70
CA GLY A 56 0.14 -17.90 9.80
C GLY A 56 0.43 -19.34 9.40
N VAL A 57 1.68 -19.68 9.09
CA VAL A 57 2.10 -21.06 8.79
C VAL A 57 1.91 -21.97 10.02
N ILE A 58 2.33 -21.52 11.20
CA ILE A 58 2.15 -22.28 12.44
C ILE A 58 0.65 -22.49 12.73
N ALA A 59 -0.16 -21.44 12.61
CA ALA A 59 -1.61 -21.52 12.79
C ALA A 59 -2.26 -22.50 11.80
N LEU A 60 -1.81 -22.52 10.54
CA LEU A 60 -2.29 -23.46 9.53
C LEU A 60 -2.05 -24.92 9.94
N TYR A 61 -0.84 -25.24 10.41
CA TYR A 61 -0.54 -26.57 10.96
C TYR A 61 -1.37 -26.89 12.21
N GLY A 62 -1.56 -25.89 13.11
CA GLY A 62 -2.42 -26.03 14.29
C GLY A 62 -3.87 -26.37 13.94
N VAL A 63 -4.45 -25.69 12.94
CA VAL A 63 -5.79 -26.02 12.42
C VAL A 63 -5.81 -27.45 11.86
N GLY A 64 -4.80 -27.87 11.09
CA GLY A 64 -4.68 -29.24 10.60
C GLY A 64 -4.68 -30.28 11.73
N ALA A 65 -3.88 -30.04 12.78
CA ALA A 65 -3.84 -30.91 13.96
C ALA A 65 -5.20 -30.98 14.69
N LEU A 66 -5.93 -29.86 14.79
CA LEU A 66 -7.27 -29.83 15.37
C LEU A 66 -8.28 -30.63 14.53
N LEU A 67 -8.22 -30.54 13.20
CA LEU A 67 -9.10 -31.31 12.32
C LEU A 67 -8.85 -32.83 12.45
N VAL A 68 -7.58 -33.24 12.52
CA VAL A 68 -7.21 -34.64 12.77
C VAL A 68 -7.72 -35.09 14.14
N THR A 69 -7.54 -34.26 15.17
CA THR A 69 -8.02 -34.54 16.53
C THR A 69 -9.53 -34.69 16.58
N ALA A 70 -10.28 -33.80 15.91
CA ALA A 70 -11.73 -33.87 15.83
C ALA A 70 -12.20 -35.14 15.11
N GLY A 71 -11.56 -35.50 13.99
CA GLY A 71 -11.83 -36.75 13.27
C GLY A 71 -11.56 -37.98 14.14
N ALA A 72 -10.42 -38.01 14.84
CA ALA A 72 -10.07 -39.08 15.76
C ALA A 72 -11.08 -39.21 16.91
N ALA A 73 -11.47 -38.09 17.52
CA ALA A 73 -12.46 -38.08 18.59
C ALA A 73 -13.84 -38.59 18.13
N LEU A 74 -14.31 -38.14 16.96
CA LEU A 74 -15.56 -38.63 16.37
C LEU A 74 -15.48 -40.12 16.03
N SER A 75 -14.33 -40.60 15.58
CA SER A 75 -14.13 -42.02 15.23
C SER A 75 -14.27 -42.97 16.42
N LEU A 76 -14.26 -42.47 17.66
CA LEU A 76 -14.52 -43.28 18.86
C LEU A 76 -15.98 -43.76 18.95
N VAL A 77 -16.91 -43.06 18.29
CA VAL A 77 -18.35 -43.33 18.38
C VAL A 77 -19.01 -43.63 17.03
N MET A 78 -18.27 -43.51 15.92
CA MET A 78 -18.77 -43.82 14.56
C MET A 78 -17.64 -44.26 13.62
N PRO A 79 -17.95 -44.87 12.46
CA PRO A 79 -16.93 -45.24 11.48
C PRO A 79 -16.11 -44.04 10.99
N VAL A 80 -14.82 -44.28 10.72
CA VAL A 80 -13.85 -43.24 10.29
C VAL A 80 -14.34 -42.45 9.07
N TRP A 81 -15.01 -43.10 8.10
CA TRP A 81 -15.53 -42.42 6.92
C TRP A 81 -16.63 -41.39 7.24
N ALA A 82 -17.50 -41.70 8.22
CA ALA A 82 -18.56 -40.80 8.64
C ALA A 82 -18.00 -39.62 9.45
N ALA A 83 -17.05 -39.89 10.34
CA ALA A 83 -16.32 -38.85 11.08
C ALA A 83 -15.62 -37.88 10.12
N ALA A 84 -14.91 -38.40 9.11
CA ALA A 84 -14.23 -37.59 8.10
C ALA A 84 -15.21 -36.72 7.30
N LEU A 85 -16.38 -37.24 6.90
CA LEU A 85 -17.40 -36.47 6.21
C LEU A 85 -17.94 -35.32 7.07
N ILE A 86 -18.20 -35.55 8.35
CA ILE A 86 -18.68 -34.49 9.26
C ILE A 86 -17.63 -33.38 9.38
N VAL A 87 -16.37 -33.74 9.61
CA VAL A 87 -15.28 -32.75 9.70
C VAL A 87 -15.14 -31.97 8.38
N ALA A 88 -15.24 -32.64 7.23
CA ALA A 88 -15.18 -31.99 5.93
C ALA A 88 -16.33 -30.99 5.73
N VAL A 89 -17.57 -31.36 6.06
CA VAL A 89 -18.73 -30.47 5.95
C VAL A 89 -18.56 -29.23 6.83
N VAL A 90 -18.14 -29.39 8.08
CA VAL A 90 -17.88 -28.27 8.99
C VAL A 90 -16.78 -27.35 8.43
N LEU A 91 -15.70 -27.93 7.91
CA LEU A 91 -14.60 -27.18 7.31
C LEU A 91 -15.06 -26.37 6.08
N PHE A 92 -15.79 -26.99 5.16
CA PHE A 92 -16.30 -26.31 3.96
C PHE A 92 -17.35 -25.25 4.28
N ALA A 93 -18.21 -25.48 5.28
CA ALA A 93 -19.15 -24.47 5.75
C ALA A 93 -18.41 -23.24 6.33
N GLY A 94 -17.41 -23.47 7.19
CA GLY A 94 -16.56 -22.40 7.72
C GLY A 94 -15.81 -21.65 6.61
N ALA A 95 -15.21 -22.37 5.66
CA ALA A 95 -14.53 -21.78 4.52
C ALA A 95 -15.48 -20.95 3.64
N GLY A 96 -16.71 -21.42 3.42
CA GLY A 96 -17.73 -20.67 2.69
C GLY A 96 -18.12 -19.36 3.38
N ILE A 97 -18.30 -19.39 4.70
CA ILE A 97 -18.58 -18.19 5.50
C ILE A 97 -17.41 -17.20 5.43
N ALA A 98 -16.18 -17.69 5.63
CA ALA A 98 -14.97 -16.86 5.57
C ALA A 98 -14.77 -16.25 4.17
N ALA A 99 -14.99 -17.02 3.11
CA ALA A 99 -14.93 -16.53 1.73
C ALA A 99 -15.97 -15.46 1.46
N LEU A 100 -17.20 -15.62 1.96
CA LEU A 100 -18.26 -14.63 1.78
C LEU A 100 -17.99 -13.35 2.58
N ALA A 101 -17.48 -13.47 3.81
CA ALA A 101 -17.07 -12.33 4.62
C ALA A 101 -15.90 -11.58 3.97
N GLY A 102 -14.86 -12.30 3.53
CA GLY A 102 -13.73 -11.71 2.82
C GLY A 102 -14.14 -11.02 1.52
N LYS A 103 -15.05 -11.62 0.75
CA LYS A 103 -15.61 -10.99 -0.46
C LYS A 103 -16.30 -9.66 -0.13
N ARG A 104 -17.08 -9.60 0.95
CA ARG A 104 -17.76 -8.36 1.38
C ARG A 104 -16.75 -7.28 1.78
N GLU A 105 -15.72 -7.64 2.53
CA GLU A 105 -14.69 -6.70 2.96
C GLU A 105 -13.91 -6.14 1.76
N VAL A 106 -13.53 -7.00 0.81
CA VAL A 106 -12.87 -6.58 -0.45
C VAL A 106 -13.78 -5.66 -1.25
N GLN A 107 -15.08 -5.97 -1.36
CA GLN A 107 -16.04 -5.13 -2.07
C GLN A 107 -16.27 -3.76 -1.41
N GLN A 108 -16.09 -3.65 -0.09
CA GLN A 108 -16.18 -2.38 0.64
C GLN A 108 -14.88 -1.58 0.57
N ALA A 109 -13.73 -2.26 0.56
CA ALA A 109 -12.42 -1.63 0.52
C ALA A 109 -11.99 -1.19 -0.89
N VAL A 110 -12.56 -1.78 -1.95
CA VAL A 110 -12.35 -1.35 -3.33
C VAL A 110 -13.32 -0.20 -3.65
N PRO A 111 -12.84 1.00 -4.03
CA PRO A 111 -13.71 2.11 -4.42
C PRO A 111 -14.68 1.68 -5.54
N PRO A 112 -15.95 2.14 -5.53
CA PRO A 112 -16.88 1.84 -6.61
C PRO A 112 -16.25 2.28 -7.93
N THR A 113 -16.35 1.40 -8.93
CA THR A 113 -15.74 1.40 -10.28
C THR A 113 -14.98 2.65 -10.76
N PRO A 114 -13.94 2.47 -11.61
CA PRO A 114 -13.19 3.58 -12.22
C PRO A 114 -14.07 4.68 -12.83
N GLU A 115 -15.30 4.37 -13.23
CA GLU A 115 -16.30 5.33 -13.71
C GLU A 115 -16.55 6.49 -12.74
N ALA A 116 -16.61 6.24 -11.42
CA ALA A 116 -16.80 7.30 -10.43
C ALA A 116 -15.54 8.17 -10.28
N ALA A 117 -14.36 7.55 -10.30
CA ALA A 117 -13.06 8.25 -10.25
C ALA A 117 -12.73 9.00 -11.56
N ILE A 118 -13.17 8.47 -12.71
CA ILE A 118 -13.05 9.10 -14.02
C ILE A 118 -14.07 10.24 -14.15
N ALA A 119 -15.27 10.09 -13.57
CA ALA A 119 -16.30 11.12 -13.58
C ALA A 119 -15.97 12.32 -12.66
N SER A 120 -15.26 12.11 -11.54
CA SER A 120 -14.72 13.21 -10.74
C SER A 120 -13.55 13.90 -11.46
N GLY A 121 -12.59 13.13 -12.01
CA GLY A 121 -11.46 13.69 -12.75
C GLY A 121 -11.87 14.49 -14.00
N ARG A 122 -12.89 14.04 -14.74
CA ARG A 122 -13.44 14.81 -15.88
C ARG A 122 -14.12 16.11 -15.43
N ARG A 123 -14.69 16.15 -14.23
CA ARG A 123 -15.36 17.35 -13.68
C ARG A 123 -14.33 18.43 -13.35
N ASP A 124 -13.25 18.06 -12.68
CA ASP A 124 -12.18 18.98 -12.29
C ASP A 124 -11.49 19.59 -13.53
N VAL A 125 -11.23 18.78 -14.56
CA VAL A 125 -10.66 19.27 -15.82
C VAL A 125 -11.62 20.24 -16.53
N ASN A 126 -12.92 19.94 -16.54
CA ASN A 126 -13.92 20.81 -17.16
C ASN A 126 -14.06 22.15 -16.42
N GLU A 127 -13.98 22.17 -15.09
CA GLU A 127 -13.98 23.42 -14.31
C GLU A 127 -12.72 24.25 -14.57
N PHE A 128 -11.55 23.62 -14.65
CA PHE A 128 -10.30 24.29 -14.95
C PHE A 128 -10.31 24.92 -16.36
N MET A 129 -10.83 24.18 -17.34
CA MET A 129 -10.97 24.66 -18.72
C MET A 129 -12.01 25.78 -18.84
N ALA A 130 -13.09 25.72 -18.06
CA ALA A 130 -14.08 26.79 -17.98
C ALA A 130 -13.52 28.05 -17.30
N ALA A 131 -12.67 27.90 -16.28
CA ALA A 131 -11.98 29.01 -15.63
C ALA A 131 -10.95 29.67 -16.59
N ALA A 132 -10.16 28.86 -17.31
CA ALA A 132 -9.19 29.36 -18.28
C ALA A 132 -9.86 30.13 -19.44
N ARG A 133 -11.00 29.65 -19.94
CA ARG A 133 -11.77 30.35 -21.00
C ARG A 133 -12.41 31.66 -20.54
N ARG A 134 -12.71 31.81 -19.25
CA ARG A 134 -13.22 33.07 -18.68
C ARG A 134 -12.11 34.10 -18.50
N GLY A 135 -10.93 33.69 -18.04
CA GLY A 135 -9.77 34.57 -17.91
C GLY A 135 -9.20 35.08 -19.25
N ALA A 136 -9.43 34.36 -20.35
CA ALA A 136 -9.01 34.79 -21.69
C ALA A 136 -9.94 35.82 -22.36
N ARG A 137 -11.06 36.19 -21.71
CA ARG A 137 -12.06 37.14 -22.25
C ARG A 137 -12.20 38.43 -21.43
N SER A 138 -11.41 38.58 -20.37
CA SER A 138 -11.23 39.82 -19.59
C SER A 138 -9.89 40.44 -19.90
#